data_AF-A0A382XAF7-F1
#
_entry.id   AF-A0A382XAF7-F1
#
_cell.length_a   1.000
_cell.length_b   1.000
_cell.length_c   1.000
_cell.angle_alpha   90.00
_cell.angle_beta   90.00
_cell.angle_gamma   90.00
#
_symmetry.space_group_name_H-M   'P 1'
#
loop_
_entity.id
_entity.type
_entity.pdbx_description
1 polymer ?
#
loop_
_entity_poly.entity_id
_entity_poly.type
_entity_poly.pdbx_seq_one_letter_code
_entity_poly.pdbx_strand_id
1 'polypeptide(L)'
;NIVKLWIDRNNNIKGFSRNKDKIERLDLKVYRHIGIYAYRVGFLKEFVSLSRTQGEISENLEQLRALENNKVIVGVSSTSKIHVGVDTQADLELARSKVHDD
;
A
#
# COMPACT_ATOMS: atom_id res chain seq x y z
N ASN A 1 11.00 -3.44 -5.99
CA ASN A 1 9.68 -2.86 -6.35
C ASN A 1 8.89 -2.36 -5.11
N ILE A 2 9.53 -1.65 -4.17
CA ILE A 2 8.89 -1.29 -2.88
C ILE A 2 8.09 0.01 -3.02
N VAL A 3 6.81 -0.03 -2.70
CA VAL A 3 5.95 1.15 -2.54
C VAL A 3 6.13 1.71 -1.13
N LYS A 4 6.32 3.02 -1.05
CA LYS A 4 6.26 3.78 0.20
C LYS A 4 4.92 4.49 0.28
N LEU A 5 4.45 4.69 1.49
CA LEU A 5 3.32 5.54 1.80
C LEU A 5 3.70 6.50 2.92
N TRP A 6 3.03 7.64 3.01
CA TRP A 6 3.21 8.56 4.13
C TRP A 6 1.86 8.96 4.73
N ILE A 7 1.81 9.05 6.06
CA ILE A 7 0.59 9.29 6.83
C ILE A 7 0.66 10.59 7.62
N ASP A 8 -0.49 11.21 7.84
CA ASP A 8 -0.66 12.31 8.79
C ASP A 8 -0.77 11.80 10.25
N ARG A 9 -0.92 12.75 11.19
CA ARG A 9 -1.07 12.46 12.63
C ARG A 9 -2.32 11.64 12.98
N ASN A 10 -3.29 11.56 12.07
CA ASN A 10 -4.54 10.82 12.22
C ASN A 10 -4.51 9.49 11.44
N ASN A 11 -3.33 9.03 11.02
CA ASN A 11 -3.11 7.83 10.21
C ASN A 11 -3.75 7.86 8.81
N ASN A 12 -4.19 9.03 8.32
CA ASN A 12 -4.66 9.13 6.94
C ASN A 12 -3.47 9.13 6.00
N ILE A 13 -3.52 8.29 4.98
CA ILE A 13 -2.50 8.23 3.94
C ILE A 13 -2.62 9.48 3.07
N LYS A 14 -1.49 10.16 2.86
CA LYS A 14 -1.39 11.37 2.04
C LYS A 14 -0.68 11.14 0.71
N GLY A 15 -0.17 9.94 0.47
CA GLY A 15 0.36 9.57 -0.82
C GLY A 15 1.06 8.23 -0.83
N PHE A 16 1.34 7.77 -2.04
CA PHE A 16 2.10 6.58 -2.35
C PHE A 16 3.10 6.91 -3.45
N SER A 17 4.30 6.35 -3.38
CA SER A 17 5.24 6.38 -4.51
C SER A 17 6.30 5.30 -4.37
N ARG A 18 6.89 4.93 -5.50
CA ARG A 18 8.14 4.15 -5.53
C ARG A 18 9.35 5.06 -5.38
N ASN A 19 9.23 6.34 -5.75
CA ASN A 19 10.28 7.34 -5.61
C ASN A 19 10.23 8.00 -4.23
N LYS A 20 11.31 7.86 -3.46
CA LYS A 20 11.44 8.47 -2.13
C LYS A 20 11.62 10.00 -2.18
N ASP A 21 12.08 10.53 -3.31
CA ASP A 21 12.40 11.95 -3.46
C ASP A 21 11.14 12.81 -3.67
N LYS A 22 9.96 12.17 -3.87
CA LYS A 22 8.65 12.84 -3.95
C LYS A 22 8.05 13.21 -2.60
N ILE A 23 8.73 12.93 -1.49
CA ILE A 23 8.23 13.25 -0.15
C ILE A 23 8.54 14.72 0.13
N GLU A 24 7.65 15.62 -0.29
CA GLU A 24 7.83 17.07 -0.15
C GLU A 24 7.67 17.58 1.29
N ARG A 25 7.14 16.76 2.20
CA ARG A 25 6.79 17.17 3.56
C ARG A 25 7.52 16.39 4.63
N LEU A 26 8.38 17.09 5.37
CA LEU A 26 9.23 16.56 6.44
C LEU A 26 8.46 16.09 7.69
N ASP A 27 7.19 16.45 7.85
CA ASP A 27 6.39 16.14 9.04
C ASP A 27 5.57 14.84 8.94
N LEU A 28 5.60 14.17 7.79
CA LEU A 28 4.85 12.95 7.54
C LEU A 28 5.71 11.72 7.81
N LYS A 29 5.14 10.75 8.52
CA LYS A 29 5.82 9.47 8.77
C LYS A 29 5.71 8.57 7.55
N VAL A 30 6.83 7.99 7.15
CA VAL A 30 6.96 7.16 5.93
C VAL A 30 7.02 5.69 6.31
N TYR A 31 6.27 4.86 5.59
CA TYR A 31 6.18 3.41 5.81
C TYR A 31 6.29 2.65 4.50
N ARG A 32 6.70 1.38 4.58
CA ARG A 32 6.52 0.42 3.49
C ARG A 32 5.05 0.04 3.40
N HIS A 33 4.47 0.11 2.21
CA HIS A 33 3.12 -0.38 1.95
C HIS A 33 3.10 -1.91 1.87
N ILE A 34 2.09 -2.51 2.50
CA ILE A 34 1.74 -3.93 2.40
C ILE A 34 0.40 -4.00 1.67
N GLY A 35 0.32 -4.81 0.60
CA GLY A 35 -0.86 -4.91 -0.28
C GLY A 35 -2.04 -5.67 0.33
N ILE A 36 -2.45 -5.31 1.55
CA ILE A 36 -3.64 -5.83 2.22
C ILE A 36 -4.60 -4.66 2.41
N TYR A 37 -5.85 -4.87 2.03
CA TYR A 37 -6.86 -3.82 2.05
C TYR A 37 -8.17 -4.33 2.65
N ALA A 38 -8.90 -3.43 3.28
CA ALA A 38 -10.26 -3.65 3.74
C ALA A 38 -11.16 -2.56 3.14
N TYR A 39 -12.25 -2.97 2.50
CA TYR A 39 -13.15 -2.05 1.82
C TYR A 39 -14.61 -2.29 2.22
N ARG A 40 -15.40 -1.22 2.18
CA ARG A 40 -16.87 -1.35 2.18
C ARG A 40 -17.32 -1.73 0.77
N VAL A 41 -18.29 -2.63 0.66
CA VAL A 41 -18.81 -3.07 -0.65
C VAL A 41 -19.34 -1.90 -1.49
N GLY A 42 -20.04 -0.95 -0.87
CA GLY A 42 -20.53 0.25 -1.58
C GLY A 42 -19.39 1.10 -2.16
N PHE A 43 -18.29 1.23 -1.43
CA PHE A 43 -17.09 1.91 -1.92
C PHE A 43 -16.45 1.17 -3.08
N LEU A 44 -16.34 -0.17 -3.04
CA LEU A 44 -15.78 -0.93 -4.17
C LEU A 44 -16.56 -0.71 -5.47
N LYS A 45 -17.90 -0.70 -5.39
CA LYS A 45 -18.76 -0.42 -6.56
C LYS A 45 -18.52 0.97 -7.14
N GLU A 46 -18.38 1.97 -6.27
CA GLU A 46 -18.03 3.33 -6.69
C GLU A 46 -16.61 3.35 -7.30
N PHE A 47 -15.64 2.76 -6.62
CA PHE A 47 -14.22 2.81 -6.97
C PHE A 47 -13.94 2.25 -8.36
N VAL A 48 -14.56 1.12 -8.72
CA VAL A 48 -14.39 0.52 -10.05
C VAL A 48 -15.06 1.32 -11.17
N SER A 49 -15.99 2.23 -10.83
CA SER A 49 -16.61 3.14 -11.80
C SER A 49 -15.78 4.38 -12.09
N LEU A 50 -14.78 4.67 -11.24
CA LEU A 50 -13.88 5.81 -11.43
C LEU A 50 -12.88 5.53 -12.56
N SER A 51 -12.70 6.52 -13.43
CA SER A 51 -11.62 6.52 -14.42
C SER A 51 -10.25 6.46 -13.76
N ARG A 52 -9.31 5.77 -14.41
CA ARG A 52 -7.91 5.76 -13.99
C ARG A 52 -7.35 7.19 -14.01
N THR A 53 -6.61 7.54 -12.98
CA THR A 53 -6.04 8.87 -12.82
C THR A 53 -4.62 8.94 -13.35
N GLN A 54 -4.10 10.15 -13.58
CA GLN A 54 -2.75 10.33 -14.11
C GLN A 54 -1.67 9.79 -13.15
N GLY A 55 -1.85 9.98 -11.83
CA GLY A 55 -0.96 9.43 -10.81
C GLY A 55 -0.94 7.90 -10.86
N GLU A 56 -2.12 7.26 -10.89
CA GLU A 56 -2.22 5.81 -11.04
C GLU A 56 -1.47 5.30 -12.27
N ILE A 57 -1.70 5.90 -13.44
CA ILE A 57 -1.10 5.44 -14.70
C ILE A 57 0.42 5.61 -14.66
N SER A 58 0.91 6.76 -14.19
CA SER A 58 2.34 7.08 -14.18
C SER A 58 3.15 6.26 -13.17
N GLU A 59 2.59 5.90 -12.02
CA GLU A 59 3.28 5.11 -10.97
C GLU A 59 2.90 3.62 -11.01
N ASN A 60 1.88 3.25 -11.78
CA ASN A 60 1.24 1.94 -11.77
C ASN A 60 0.80 1.54 -10.34
N LEU A 61 0.01 2.42 -9.70
CA LEU A 61 -0.48 2.29 -8.32
C LEU A 61 -1.97 2.62 -8.23
N GLU A 62 -2.83 1.60 -8.19
CA GLU A 62 -4.29 1.74 -8.21
C GLU A 62 -4.84 2.60 -7.06
N GLN A 63 -4.25 2.51 -5.88
CA GLN A 63 -4.68 3.28 -4.70
C GLN A 63 -4.52 4.80 -4.87
N LEU A 64 -3.72 5.27 -5.84
CA LEU A 64 -3.67 6.69 -6.18
C LEU A 64 -4.99 7.18 -6.76
N ARG A 65 -5.73 6.34 -7.50
CA ARG A 65 -7.07 6.68 -8.02
C ARG A 65 -8.01 7.08 -6.91
N ALA A 66 -7.97 6.38 -5.78
CA ALA A 66 -8.78 6.69 -4.61
C ALA A 66 -8.36 8.04 -4.01
N LEU A 67 -7.06 8.26 -3.78
CA LEU A 67 -6.56 9.52 -3.22
C LEU A 67 -6.87 10.74 -4.11
N GLU A 68 -6.62 10.64 -5.41
CA GLU A 68 -6.84 11.72 -6.38
C GLU A 68 -8.34 12.01 -6.60
N ASN A 69 -9.22 11.06 -6.27
CA ASN A 69 -10.67 11.27 -6.19
C ASN A 69 -11.16 11.62 -4.77
N ASN A 70 -10.28 12.17 -3.92
CA ASN A 70 -10.56 12.65 -2.57
C ASN A 70 -11.13 11.59 -1.61
N LYS A 71 -10.85 10.31 -1.85
CA LYS A 71 -11.24 9.21 -0.96
C LYS A 71 -10.22 9.09 0.16
N VAL A 72 -10.71 8.97 1.39
CA VAL A 72 -9.85 8.79 2.57
C VAL A 72 -9.40 7.35 2.66
N ILE A 73 -8.09 7.15 2.82
CA ILE A 73 -7.48 5.85 3.10
C ILE A 73 -6.77 5.96 4.45
N VAL A 74 -7.04 5.04 5.35
CA VAL A 74 -6.42 4.97 6.67
C VAL A 74 -5.38 3.85 6.67
N GLY A 75 -4.18 4.14 7.15
CA GLY A 75 -3.11 3.15 7.33
C GLY A 75 -3.19 2.47 8.70
N VAL A 76 -2.91 1.17 8.73
CA VAL A 76 -2.76 0.40 9.97
C VAL A 76 -1.42 -0.32 9.94
N SER A 77 -0.65 -0.20 11.02
CA SER A 77 0.62 -0.92 11.14
C SER A 77 0.37 -2.41 11.32
N SER A 78 1.08 -3.24 10.55
CA SER A 78 1.06 -4.68 10.75
C SER A 78 1.73 -5.07 12.07
N THR A 79 1.14 -6.04 12.76
CA THR A 79 1.72 -6.69 13.94
C THR A 79 2.61 -7.89 13.58
N SER A 80 2.53 -8.37 12.34
CA SER A 80 3.36 -9.49 11.87
C SER A 80 4.85 -9.11 11.85
N LYS A 81 5.69 -10.03 12.31
CA LYS A 81 7.16 -9.94 12.21
C LYS A 81 7.67 -10.44 10.86
N ILE A 82 6.84 -11.18 10.11
CA ILE A 82 7.21 -11.84 8.86
C ILE A 82 6.27 -11.38 7.74
N HIS A 83 6.87 -10.94 6.64
CA HIS A 83 6.17 -10.45 5.44
C HIS A 83 6.71 -11.16 4.20
N VAL A 84 6.60 -12.49 4.18
CA VAL A 84 7.06 -13.32 3.05
C VAL A 84 5.92 -13.42 2.04
N GLY A 85 6.12 -12.79 0.88
CA GLY A 85 5.40 -13.15 -0.35
C GLY A 85 6.18 -14.25 -1.06
N VAL A 86 5.49 -15.14 -1.76
CA VAL A 86 6.12 -16.24 -2.49
C VAL A 86 5.98 -15.97 -3.98
N ASP A 87 7.02 -15.38 -4.58
CA ASP A 87 7.06 -15.05 -6.01
C ASP A 87 8.14 -15.87 -6.75
N THR A 88 9.14 -16.38 -6.02
CA THR A 88 10.25 -17.18 -6.56
C THR A 88 10.41 -18.52 -5.83
N GLN A 89 11.18 -19.44 -6.42
CA GLN A 89 11.53 -20.72 -5.79
C GLN A 89 12.24 -20.52 -4.44
N ALA A 90 13.13 -19.52 -4.34
CA ALA A 90 13.80 -19.18 -3.09
C ALA A 90 12.82 -18.68 -2.01
N ASP A 91 11.80 -17.91 -2.40
CA ASP A 91 10.78 -17.45 -1.47
C ASP A 91 9.94 -18.63 -0.93
N LEU A 92 9.67 -19.64 -1.77
CA LEU A 92 8.96 -20.85 -1.36
C LEU A 92 9.77 -21.66 -0.33
N GLU A 93 11.07 -21.80 -0.56
CA GLU A 93 11.98 -22.49 0.37
C GLU A 93 12.07 -21.73 1.71
N LEU A 94 12.16 -20.40 1.65
CA LEU A 94 12.11 -19.55 2.83
C LEU A 94 10.78 -19.73 3.57
N ALA A 95 9.64 -19.69 2.88
CA ALA A 95 8.33 -19.87 3.49
C ALA A 95 8.21 -21.23 4.18
N ARG A 96 8.64 -22.32 3.52
CA ARG A 96 8.67 -23.68 4.12
C ARG A 96 9.51 -23.74 5.39
N SER A 97 10.66 -23.07 5.42
CA SER A 97 11.51 -23.03 6.63
C SER A 97 10.85 -22.36 7.83
N LYS A 98 9.78 -21.57 7.62
CA LYS A 98 9.03 -20.86 8.67
C LYS A 98 7.75 -21.56 9.12
N VAL A 99 7.29 -22.59 8.40
CA VAL A 99 6.06 -23.33 8.69
C VAL A 99 6.32 -24.58 9.54
N HIS A 100 7.57 -25.03 9.64
CA HIS A 100 7.96 -26.23 10.39
C HIS A 100 8.41 -25.96 11.85
N ASP A 101 8.23 -24.73 12.36
CA ASP A 101 8.61 -24.33 13.72
C ASP A 101 7.44 -24.36 14.74
N ASP A 102 6.34 -25.08 14.43
CA ASP A 102 5.20 -25.32 15.34
C ASP A 102 5.21 -26.75 15.95
#